data_AF-A0A3N5FV51-F1
#
_entry.id   AF-A0A3N5FV51-F1
#
_cell.length_a   1.000
_cell.length_b   1.000
_cell.length_c   1.000
_cell.angle_alpha   90.00
_cell.angle_beta   90.00
_cell.angle_gamma   90.00
#
_symmetry.space_group_name_H-M   'P 1'
#
loop_
_entity.id
_entity.type
_entity.pdbx_description
1 polymer ?
#
loop_
_entity_poly.entity_id
_entity_poly.type
_entity_poly.pdbx_seq_one_letter_code
_entity_poly.pdbx_strand_id
1 'polypeptide(L)'
;EEAEGVDAVDGTLPREAGDRMAASYINFYFCNGGAIVPTFGDAHDAGALAKLQELLPGRRVVGVPAREILLGGGNIHCITQQQPGVKS
;
A
#
# COMPACT_ATOMS: atom_id res chain seq x y z
N GLU A 1 -12.80 -17.62 0.02
CA GLU A 1 -13.28 -16.37 0.64
C GLU A 1 -12.17 -15.34 0.72
N GLU A 2 -12.48 -14.06 0.86
CA GLU A 2 -11.52 -12.94 0.82
C GLU A 2 -10.29 -13.09 1.74
N ALA A 3 -10.41 -13.88 2.80
CA ALA A 3 -9.39 -14.16 3.82
C ALA A 3 -8.81 -15.58 3.77
N GLU A 4 -9.26 -16.43 2.84
CA GLU A 4 -8.93 -17.87 2.81
C GLU A 4 -7.43 -18.15 2.58
N GLY A 5 -6.71 -17.19 1.97
CA GLY A 5 -5.27 -17.28 1.76
C GLY A 5 -4.40 -16.76 2.92
N VAL A 6 -5.00 -16.37 4.05
CA VAL A 6 -4.28 -15.80 5.19
C VAL A 6 -4.11 -16.85 6.28
N ASP A 7 -2.86 -17.20 6.59
CA ASP A 7 -2.56 -18.12 7.67
C ASP A 7 -2.88 -17.51 9.04
N ALA A 8 -3.64 -18.23 9.87
CA ALA A 8 -3.84 -17.87 11.26
C ALA A 8 -2.60 -18.24 12.07
N VAL A 9 -2.01 -17.26 12.75
CA VAL A 9 -0.83 -17.45 13.60
C VAL A 9 -1.19 -17.22 15.07
N ASP A 10 -0.79 -18.13 15.94
CA ASP A 10 -1.00 -18.00 17.39
C ASP A 10 -0.46 -16.65 17.91
N GLY A 11 -1.31 -15.95 18.67
CA GLY A 11 -1.01 -14.60 19.20
C GLY A 11 -1.36 -13.44 18.26
N THR A 12 -1.95 -13.71 17.10
CA THR A 12 -2.48 -12.69 16.19
C THR A 12 -4.02 -12.70 16.18
N LEU A 13 -4.63 -11.60 15.72
CA LEU A 13 -6.05 -11.59 15.42
C LEU A 13 -6.26 -12.23 14.03
N PRO A 14 -7.00 -13.35 13.91
CA PRO A 14 -7.24 -13.98 12.62
C PRO A 14 -8.06 -13.05 11.72
N ARG A 15 -7.88 -13.18 10.41
CA ARG A 15 -8.63 -12.42 9.42
C ARG A 15 -9.90 -13.17 9.04
N GLU A 16 -11.05 -12.51 9.17
CA GLU A 16 -12.34 -13.03 8.72
C GLU A 16 -12.84 -12.29 7.48
N ALA A 17 -13.67 -12.96 6.67
CA ALA A 17 -14.33 -12.31 5.54
C ALA A 17 -15.29 -11.22 6.02
N GLY A 18 -15.22 -10.02 5.42
CA GLY A 18 -16.02 -8.87 5.83
C GLY A 18 -15.40 -7.98 6.91
N ASP A 19 -14.24 -8.35 7.45
CA ASP A 19 -13.48 -7.48 8.35
C ASP A 19 -13.15 -6.14 7.69
N ARG A 20 -13.35 -5.04 8.42
CA ARG A 20 -12.93 -3.71 7.94
C ARG A 20 -11.41 -3.65 7.86
N MET A 21 -10.92 -3.32 6.68
CA MET A 21 -9.50 -3.12 6.43
C MET A 21 -9.15 -1.63 6.39
N ALA A 22 -7.97 -1.29 6.90
CA ALA A 22 -7.43 0.07 6.84
C ALA A 22 -6.79 0.36 5.47
N ALA A 23 -7.56 0.22 4.39
CA ALA A 23 -7.12 0.56 3.04
C ALA A 23 -6.76 2.05 2.97
N SER A 24 -5.49 2.36 2.72
CA SER A 24 -5.00 3.73 2.71
C SER A 24 -3.99 3.97 1.59
N TYR A 25 -4.34 4.87 0.68
CA TYR A 25 -3.47 5.35 -0.39
C TYR A 25 -2.24 6.13 0.12
N ILE A 26 -2.32 6.65 1.36
CA ILE A 26 -1.20 7.37 2.00
C ILE A 26 -0.11 6.40 2.45
N ASN A 27 -0.41 5.11 2.58
CA ASN A 27 0.57 4.08 2.93
C ASN A 27 1.45 3.67 1.73
N PHE A 28 1.92 4.67 0.97
CA PHE A 28 2.78 4.52 -0.20
C PHE A 28 4.27 4.59 0.17
N TYR A 29 5.12 4.05 -0.69
CA TYR A 29 6.57 4.19 -0.56
C TYR A 29 7.09 5.34 -1.43
N PHE A 30 7.81 6.28 -0.81
CA PHE A 30 8.41 7.43 -1.49
C PHE A 30 9.88 7.14 -1.82
N CYS A 31 10.18 6.96 -3.10
CA CYS A 31 11.51 6.60 -3.58
C CYS A 31 12.16 7.73 -4.38
N ASN A 32 13.42 7.56 -4.75
CA ASN A 32 14.09 8.50 -5.64
C ASN A 32 13.32 8.62 -6.96
N GLY A 33 12.88 9.83 -7.30
CA GLY A 33 12.14 10.10 -8.53
C GLY A 33 10.70 9.55 -8.60
N GLY A 34 10.17 8.95 -7.53
CA GLY A 34 8.86 8.29 -7.62
C GLY A 34 8.11 8.07 -6.31
N ALA A 35 6.89 7.54 -6.45
CA ALA A 35 6.06 7.03 -5.37
C ALA A 35 5.37 5.73 -5.81
N ILE A 36 5.44 4.68 -4.98
CA ILE A 36 4.78 3.39 -5.20
C ILE A 36 3.53 3.34 -4.31
N VAL A 37 2.37 3.48 -4.91
CA VAL A 37 1.07 3.70 -4.24
C VAL A 37 0.27 2.41 -4.27
N PRO A 38 -0.32 1.98 -3.14
CA PRO A 38 -1.19 0.81 -3.16
C PRO A 38 -2.48 1.08 -3.91
N THR A 39 -2.95 0.09 -4.67
CA THR A 39 -4.27 0.08 -5.31
C THR A 39 -5.08 -1.11 -4.79
N PHE A 40 -6.39 -0.92 -4.65
CA PHE A 40 -7.28 -1.90 -3.98
C PHE A 40 -8.31 -2.51 -4.91
N GLY A 41 -8.36 -2.08 -6.17
CA GLY A 41 -9.39 -2.49 -7.13
C GLY A 41 -10.72 -1.79 -6.90
N ASP A 42 -10.73 -0.66 -6.18
CA ASP A 42 -11.93 0.12 -5.92
C ASP A 42 -11.99 1.41 -6.76
N ALA A 43 -13.16 2.05 -6.79
CA ALA A 43 -13.44 3.19 -7.66
C ALA A 43 -12.56 4.43 -7.38
N HIS A 44 -11.92 4.51 -6.21
CA HIS A 44 -11.09 5.64 -5.82
C HIS A 44 -9.63 5.52 -6.26
N ASP A 45 -9.18 4.35 -6.75
CA ASP A 45 -7.78 4.11 -7.12
C ASP A 45 -7.29 5.16 -8.13
N ALA A 46 -8.07 5.39 -9.19
CA ALA A 46 -7.72 6.36 -10.22
C ALA A 46 -7.63 7.80 -9.69
N GLY A 47 -8.57 8.18 -8.81
CA GLY A 47 -8.60 9.51 -8.19
C GLY A 47 -7.42 9.73 -7.23
N ALA A 48 -7.07 8.71 -6.45
CA ALA A 48 -5.94 8.75 -5.54
C ALA A 48 -4.60 8.89 -6.29
N LEU A 49 -4.39 8.10 -7.34
CA LEU A 49 -3.19 8.18 -8.18
C LEU A 49 -3.06 9.53 -8.86
N ALA A 50 -4.16 10.04 -9.44
CA ALA A 50 -4.18 11.37 -10.06
C ALA A 50 -3.83 12.46 -9.04
N LYS A 51 -4.44 12.41 -7.84
CA LYS A 51 -4.18 13.42 -6.82
C LYS A 51 -2.74 13.39 -6.31
N LEU A 52 -2.17 12.21 -6.11
CA LEU A 52 -0.77 12.08 -5.72
C LEU A 52 0.16 12.56 -6.83
N GLN A 53 -0.18 12.35 -8.10
CA GLN A 53 0.62 12.83 -9.23
C GLN A 53 0.62 14.37 -9.32
N GLU A 54 -0.52 15.02 -9.04
CA GLU A 54 -0.59 16.49 -8.91
C GLU A 54 0.30 17.02 -7.78
N LEU A 55 0.31 16.34 -6.63
CA LEU A 55 1.09 16.74 -5.46
C LEU A 55 2.59 16.47 -5.62
N LEU A 56 2.97 15.57 -6.54
CA LEU A 56 4.35 15.12 -6.76
C LEU A 56 4.80 15.37 -8.21
N PRO A 57 4.82 16.63 -8.70
CA PRO A 57 4.98 16.95 -10.12
C PRO A 57 6.34 16.54 -10.72
N GLY A 58 7.38 16.42 -9.88
CA GLY A 58 8.72 15.98 -10.31
C GLY A 58 8.96 14.47 -10.17
N ARG A 59 7.91 13.67 -9.94
CA ARG A 59 8.03 12.25 -9.62
C ARG A 59 7.03 11.43 -10.39
N ARG A 60 7.38 10.17 -10.65
CA ARG A 60 6.48 9.19 -11.24
C ARG A 60 5.66 8.51 -10.14
N VAL A 61 4.34 8.63 -10.21
CA VAL A 61 3.42 7.89 -9.34
C VAL A 61 3.05 6.56 -10.02
N VAL A 62 3.26 5.44 -9.32
CA VAL A 62 3.00 4.08 -9.84
C VAL A 62 2.08 3.35 -8.87
N GLY A 63 0.90 2.94 -9.35
CA GLY A 63 -0.03 2.10 -8.61
C GLY A 63 0.39 0.63 -8.64
N VAL A 64 0.30 -0.07 -7.51
CA VAL A 64 0.57 -1.50 -7.37
C VAL A 64 -0.58 -2.17 -6.62
N PRO A 65 -1.20 -3.25 -7.14
CA PRO A 65 -2.21 -4.01 -6.43
C PRO A 65 -1.68 -4.52 -5.09
N ALA A 66 -2.31 -4.11 -3.99
CA ALA A 66 -1.80 -4.35 -2.64
C ALA A 66 -2.81 -4.99 -1.70
N ARG A 67 -3.90 -5.56 -2.25
CA ARG A 67 -4.96 -6.23 -1.48
C ARG A 67 -4.40 -7.32 -0.56
N GLU A 68 -3.46 -8.12 -1.04
CA GLU A 68 -2.86 -9.20 -0.25
C GLU A 68 -2.01 -8.68 0.91
N ILE A 69 -1.32 -7.55 0.74
CA ILE A 69 -0.57 -6.89 1.84
C ILE A 69 -1.57 -6.31 2.86
N LEU A 70 -2.67 -5.75 2.38
CA LEU A 70 -3.73 -5.19 3.20
C LEU A 70 -4.40 -6.23 4.10
N LEU A 71 -4.61 -7.44 3.60
CA LEU A 71 -5.14 -8.56 4.39
C LEU A 71 -4.25 -8.86 5.61
N GLY A 72 -2.94 -8.74 5.46
CA GLY A 72 -1.94 -8.85 6.53
C GLY A 72 -1.91 -7.68 7.53
N GLY A 73 -2.76 -6.66 7.37
CA GLY A 73 -2.93 -5.56 8.32
C GLY A 73 -2.05 -4.33 8.08
N GLY A 74 -1.35 -4.26 6.95
CA GLY A 74 -0.49 -3.12 6.58
C GLY A 74 -0.55 -2.79 5.10
N ASN A 75 0.41 -2.01 4.60
CA ASN A 75 0.55 -1.79 3.16
C ASN A 75 2.02 -1.54 2.78
N ILE A 76 2.25 -1.10 1.53
CA ILE A 76 3.57 -0.89 0.94
C ILE A 76 4.53 -0.10 1.85
N HIS A 77 4.07 0.98 2.49
CA HIS A 77 4.92 1.73 3.43
C HIS A 77 5.38 0.88 4.61
N CYS A 78 4.47 0.10 5.21
CA CYS A 78 4.77 -0.73 6.39
C CYS A 78 5.81 -1.82 6.14
N ILE A 79 5.98 -2.25 4.88
CA ILE A 79 6.89 -3.35 4.50
C ILE A 79 8.15 -2.86 3.77
N THR A 80 8.40 -1.55 3.78
CA THR A 80 9.58 -0.94 3.14
C THR A 80 10.38 -0.12 4.14
N GLN A 81 11.69 -0.09 3.97
CA GLN A 81 12.59 0.76 4.75
C GLN A 81 13.63 1.37 3.82
N GLN A 82 13.56 2.68 3.58
CA GLN A 82 14.54 3.38 2.76
C GLN A 82 15.88 3.52 3.49
N GLN A 83 16.97 3.33 2.74
CA GLN A 83 18.31 3.72 3.14
C GLN A 83 18.76 4.91 2.29
N PRO A 84 19.08 6.07 2.90
CA PRO A 84 19.63 7.21 2.18
C PRO A 84 20.95 6.85 1.47
N GLY A 85 21.16 7.41 0.28
CA GLY A 85 22.45 7.34 -0.39
C GLY A 85 23.53 8.07 0.42
N VAL A 86 24.78 7.64 0.29
CA VAL A 86 25.93 8.39 0.82
C VAL A 86 26.00 9.75 0.14
N LYS A 87 26.36 10.79 0.91
CA LYS A 87 26.67 12.10 0.31
C LYS A 87 27.89 11.95 -0.58
N SER A 88 27.72 12.24 -1.87
CA SER A 88 28.81 12.44 -2.83
C SER A 88 29.50 13.77 -2.61
#